data_AF-A0A847BF93-F1
#
_entry.id   AF-A0A847BF93-F1
#
_cell.length_a   1.000
_cell.length_b   1.000
_cell.length_c   1.000
_cell.angle_alpha   90.00
_cell.angle_beta   90.00
_cell.angle_gamma   90.00
#
_symmetry.space_group_name_H-M   'P 1'
#
loop_
_entity.id
_entity.type
_entity.pdbx_description
1 polymer ?
#
loop_
_entity_poly.entity_id
_entity_poly.type
_entity_poly.pdbx_seq_one_letter_code
_entity_poly.pdbx_strand_id
1 'polypeptide(L)'
;MTQTATPERRRFFRQLFDGASAEATPRHAPWRRVPEVGAGDGDVLWSGWAGDGEVFVVGDEGMVLRYTGAPDGAGHQWQRMKAPTNMPLHGIWGLSADRLFAVG
;
A
#
# COMPACT_ATOMS: atom_id res chain seq x y z
N MET A 1 -33.78 15.00 -30.91
CA MET A 1 -32.35 15.31 -30.74
C MET A 1 -32.20 16.00 -29.39
N THR A 2 -31.89 15.23 -28.35
CA THR A 2 -31.88 15.71 -26.97
C THR A 2 -30.53 16.34 -26.69
N GLN A 3 -30.48 17.66 -26.50
CA GLN A 3 -29.26 18.37 -26.12
C GLN A 3 -28.78 17.87 -24.75
N THR A 4 -27.58 17.32 -24.71
CA THR A 4 -26.90 16.93 -23.47
C THR A 4 -26.48 18.21 -22.71
N ALA A 5 -27.07 18.44 -21.54
CA ALA A 5 -26.74 19.54 -20.63
C ALA A 5 -25.37 19.31 -19.95
N THR A 6 -24.29 19.50 -20.72
CA THR A 6 -22.90 19.28 -20.28
C THR A 6 -22.23 20.47 -19.56
N PRO A 7 -22.59 21.76 -19.78
CA PRO A 7 -21.89 22.89 -19.15
C PRO A 7 -22.06 22.98 -17.63
N GLU A 8 -23.24 22.62 -17.12
CA GLU A 8 -23.62 22.86 -15.72
C GLU A 8 -22.94 21.87 -14.76
N ARG A 9 -22.83 20.59 -15.15
CA ARG A 9 -22.13 19.56 -14.37
C ARG A 9 -20.66 19.92 -14.15
N ARG A 10 -19.98 20.42 -15.19
CA ARG A 10 -18.57 20.84 -15.12
C ARG A 10 -18.35 22.09 -14.25
N ARG A 11 -19.37 22.95 -14.13
CA ARG A 11 -19.33 24.15 -13.29
C ARG A 11 -19.56 23.81 -11.82
N PHE A 12 -20.52 22.93 -11.56
CA PHE A 12 -20.83 22.40 -10.23
C PHE A 12 -19.61 21.74 -9.58
N PHE A 13 -18.93 20.83 -10.28
CA PHE A 13 -17.74 20.16 -9.71
C PHE A 13 -16.57 21.11 -9.47
N ARG A 14 -16.37 22.14 -10.33
CA ARG A 14 -15.34 23.15 -10.07
C ARG A 14 -15.63 23.92 -8.78
N GLN A 15 -16.84 24.43 -8.62
CA GLN A 15 -17.23 25.18 -7.42
C GLN A 15 -17.16 24.35 -6.14
N LEU A 16 -17.43 23.04 -6.22
CA LEU A 16 -17.30 22.13 -5.08
C LEU A 16 -15.85 21.98 -4.60
N PHE A 17 -14.88 22.08 -5.52
CA PHE A 17 -13.45 21.89 -5.23
C PHE A 17 -12.66 23.21 -5.16
N ASP A 18 -13.20 24.32 -5.63
CA ASP A 18 -12.58 25.66 -5.56
C ASP A 18 -12.52 26.22 -4.11
N GLY A 19 -13.27 25.62 -3.17
CA GLY A 19 -13.19 25.90 -1.73
C GLY A 19 -12.16 25.07 -0.97
N ALA A 20 -11.54 24.07 -1.62
CA ALA A 20 -10.40 23.36 -1.04
C ALA A 20 -9.14 24.19 -1.32
N SER A 21 -8.62 24.80 -0.26
CA SER A 21 -7.46 25.66 -0.17
C SER A 21 -6.32 25.32 -1.15
N ALA A 22 -5.53 26.34 -1.51
CA ALA A 22 -4.29 26.29 -2.30
C ALA A 22 -3.15 25.37 -1.75
N GLU A 23 -3.48 24.38 -0.92
CA GLU A 23 -2.64 23.27 -0.45
C GLU A 23 -2.87 21.96 -1.22
N ALA A 24 -3.75 21.93 -2.22
CA ALA A 24 -4.21 20.71 -2.88
C ALA A 24 -3.23 20.07 -3.89
N THR A 25 -1.93 20.37 -3.84
CA THR A 25 -0.94 19.61 -4.62
C THR A 25 -0.69 18.29 -3.89
N PRO A 26 -0.88 17.11 -4.52
CA PRO A 26 -0.51 15.84 -3.91
C PRO A 26 0.94 15.90 -3.45
N ARG A 27 1.21 15.53 -2.20
CA ARG A 27 2.58 15.43 -1.71
C ARG A 27 3.26 14.29 -2.47
N HIS A 28 4.12 14.64 -3.42
CA HIS A 28 4.94 13.66 -4.13
C HIS A 28 6.15 13.33 -3.26
N ALA A 29 6.08 12.19 -2.57
CA ALA A 29 7.27 11.60 -1.96
C ALA A 29 8.08 10.87 -3.06
N PRO A 30 9.40 11.08 -3.15
CA PRO A 30 10.22 10.31 -4.08
C PRO A 30 10.25 8.85 -3.65
N TRP A 31 10.30 7.94 -4.64
CA TRP A 31 10.60 6.54 -4.40
C TRP A 31 11.96 6.40 -3.72
N ARG A 32 12.03 5.54 -2.69
CA ARG A 32 13.28 5.17 -2.04
C ARG A 32 13.38 3.66 -1.99
N ARG A 33 14.57 3.14 -2.31
CA ARG A 33 14.86 1.72 -2.12
C ARG A 33 14.85 1.42 -0.63
N VAL A 34 14.25 0.29 -0.27
CA VAL A 34 14.31 -0.28 1.09
C VAL A 34 15.24 -1.50 1.04
N PRO A 35 16.50 -1.38 1.47
CA PRO A 35 17.45 -2.50 1.40
C PRO A 35 17.31 -3.48 2.57
N GLU A 36 16.69 -3.04 3.68
CA GLU A 36 16.56 -3.78 4.94
C GLU A 36 15.75 -5.08 4.82
N VAL A 37 14.91 -5.17 3.80
CA VAL A 37 13.90 -6.23 3.68
C VAL A 37 14.46 -7.58 3.26
N GLY A 38 15.70 -7.61 2.74
CA GLY A 38 16.35 -8.83 2.28
C GLY A 38 15.64 -9.54 1.13
N ALA A 39 14.68 -8.87 0.46
CA ALA A 39 14.13 -9.33 -0.81
C ALA A 39 15.25 -9.19 -1.85
N GLY A 40 15.90 -10.30 -2.18
CA GLY A 40 17.03 -10.36 -3.08
C GLY A 40 16.62 -10.04 -4.52
N ASP A 41 17.62 -9.83 -5.37
CA ASP A 41 17.36 -9.74 -6.81
C ASP A 41 16.79 -11.08 -7.29
N GLY A 42 15.52 -11.07 -7.73
CA GLY A 42 14.77 -12.26 -8.15
C GLY A 42 13.57 -12.59 -7.27
N ASP A 43 13.47 -12.04 -6.06
CA ASP A 43 12.31 -12.24 -5.19
C ASP A 43 11.10 -11.48 -5.75
N VAL A 44 9.98 -12.19 -5.95
CA VAL A 44 8.74 -11.58 -6.43
C VAL A 44 7.82 -11.29 -5.25
N LEU A 45 7.40 -10.03 -5.13
CA LEU A 45 6.38 -9.58 -4.20
C LEU A 45 5.07 -9.37 -4.97
N TRP A 46 4.03 -10.11 -4.61
CA TRP A 46 2.78 -10.19 -5.38
C TRP A 46 1.72 -9.21 -4.92
N SER A 47 1.62 -8.96 -3.61
CA SER A 47 0.53 -8.18 -3.04
C SER A 47 0.94 -7.52 -1.75
N GLY A 48 0.20 -6.46 -1.38
CA GLY A 48 0.41 -5.77 -0.12
C GLY A 48 -0.86 -5.17 0.45
N TRP A 49 -0.85 -5.01 1.77
CA TRP A 49 -1.90 -4.35 2.55
C TRP A 49 -1.25 -3.23 3.37
N ALA A 50 -1.94 -2.10 3.52
CA ALA A 50 -1.49 -1.00 4.37
C ALA A 50 -2.66 -0.48 5.21
N GLY A 51 -2.40 -0.26 6.50
CA GLY A 51 -3.40 0.23 7.47
C GLY A 51 -2.78 0.42 8.85
N ASP A 52 -3.33 1.35 9.62
CA ASP A 52 -2.90 1.67 10.99
C ASP A 52 -1.40 2.00 11.13
N GLY A 53 -0.80 2.57 10.08
CA GLY A 53 0.63 2.91 10.04
C GLY A 53 1.55 1.72 9.73
N GLU A 54 0.97 0.55 9.48
CA GLU A 54 1.68 -0.68 9.15
C GLU A 54 1.51 -1.04 7.67
N VAL A 55 2.46 -1.81 7.14
CA VAL A 55 2.40 -2.37 5.79
C VAL A 55 2.77 -3.84 5.84
N PHE A 56 2.01 -4.67 5.13
CA PHE A 56 2.32 -6.07 4.94
C PHE A 56 2.51 -6.34 3.46
N VAL A 57 3.52 -7.13 3.11
CA VAL A 57 3.80 -7.53 1.73
C VAL A 57 4.00 -9.04 1.69
N VAL A 58 3.41 -9.69 0.68
CA VAL A 58 3.51 -11.13 0.46
C VAL A 58 4.15 -11.44 -0.90
N GLY A 59 4.83 -12.58 -0.99
CA GLY A 59 5.62 -12.94 -2.16
C GLY A 59 5.87 -14.44 -2.31
N ASP A 60 6.82 -14.76 -3.19
CA ASP A 60 7.33 -16.12 -3.39
C ASP A 60 7.95 -16.71 -2.12
N GLU A 61 8.17 -18.03 -2.11
CA GLU A 61 8.78 -18.76 -0.99
C GLU A 61 8.10 -18.53 0.37
N GLY A 62 6.78 -18.31 0.36
CA GLY A 62 6.01 -18.00 1.57
C GLY A 62 6.41 -16.68 2.22
N MET A 63 6.95 -15.74 1.46
CA MET A 63 7.46 -14.49 2.00
C MET A 63 6.33 -13.65 2.58
N VAL A 64 6.52 -13.22 3.82
CA VAL A 64 5.68 -12.24 4.50
C VAL A 64 6.60 -11.21 5.17
N LEU A 65 6.40 -9.95 4.82
CA LEU A 65 7.17 -8.80 5.31
C LEU A 65 6.22 -7.84 5.99
N ARG A 66 6.60 -7.33 7.17
CA ARG A 66 5.83 -6.35 7.94
C ARG A 66 6.66 -5.11 8.21
N TYR A 67 6.11 -3.95 7.86
CA TYR A 67 6.57 -2.64 8.29
C TYR A 67 5.75 -2.20 9.49
N THR A 68 6.41 -1.77 10.57
CA THR A 68 5.74 -1.37 11.83
C THR A 68 5.82 0.14 12.11
N GLY A 69 6.48 0.92 11.24
CA GLY A 69 6.69 2.36 11.47
C GLY A 69 7.74 2.71 12.53
N ALA A 70 8.16 1.75 13.35
CA ALA A 70 9.18 1.92 14.38
C ALA A 70 10.36 0.96 14.14
N PRO A 71 11.60 1.41 14.32
CA PRO A 71 12.76 0.52 14.21
C PRO A 71 12.76 -0.51 15.34
N ASP A 72 13.17 -1.73 15.03
CA ASP A 72 13.48 -2.76 16.02
C ASP A 72 14.78 -2.44 16.79
N GLY A 73 15.18 -3.32 17.72
CA GLY A 73 16.42 -3.15 18.48
C GLY A 73 17.70 -3.11 17.64
N ALA A 74 17.63 -3.47 16.36
CA ALA A 74 18.73 -3.41 15.40
C ALA A 74 18.57 -2.25 14.38
N GLY A 75 17.50 -1.45 14.48
CA GLY A 75 17.26 -0.30 13.61
C GLY A 75 16.38 -0.58 12.39
N HIS A 76 15.87 -1.80 12.20
CA HIS A 76 15.08 -2.16 11.01
C HIS A 76 13.61 -1.83 11.21
N GLN A 77 13.02 -1.14 10.23
CA GLN A 77 11.57 -0.87 10.26
C GLN A 77 10.76 -2.00 9.62
N TRP A 78 11.39 -2.78 8.75
CA TRP A 78 10.83 -3.95 8.08
C TRP A 78 11.30 -5.24 8.74
N GLN A 79 10.38 -6.17 8.95
CA GLN A 79 10.64 -7.44 9.62
C GLN A 79 10.05 -8.59 8.79
N ARG A 80 10.82 -9.66 8.60
CA ARG A 80 10.31 -10.90 8.01
C ARG A 80 9.48 -11.66 9.03
N MET A 81 8.25 -12.01 8.66
CA MET A 81 7.39 -12.88 9.45
C MET A 81 7.51 -14.32 8.95
N LYS A 82 7.53 -15.27 9.88
CA LYS A 82 7.54 -16.70 9.54
C LYS A 82 6.14 -17.13 9.10
N ALA A 83 5.99 -17.59 7.88
CA ALA A 83 4.79 -18.28 7.41
C ALA A 83 4.89 -19.80 7.70
N PRO A 84 3.76 -20.52 7.86
CA PRO A 84 3.74 -21.97 8.01
C PRO A 84 3.94 -22.72 6.67
N THR A 85 4.20 -22.01 5.57
CA THR A 85 4.35 -22.54 4.22
C THR A 85 5.49 -21.84 3.50
N ASN A 86 6.07 -22.52 2.51
CA ASN A 86 7.01 -21.95 1.54
C ASN A 86 6.36 -21.79 0.15
N MET A 87 5.06 -22.07 0.00
CA MET A 87 4.36 -21.81 -1.25
C MET A 87 4.21 -20.30 -1.50
N PRO A 88 4.23 -19.83 -2.76
CA PRO A 88 3.98 -18.43 -3.08
C PRO A 88 2.67 -17.93 -2.50
N LEU A 89 2.67 -16.71 -1.97
CA LEU A 89 1.47 -16.02 -1.50
C LEU A 89 1.16 -14.90 -2.48
N HIS A 90 0.09 -15.07 -3.26
CA HIS A 90 -0.31 -14.21 -4.35
C HIS A 90 -1.20 -13.03 -3.92
N GLY A 91 -1.83 -13.11 -2.75
CA GLY A 91 -2.77 -12.10 -2.29
C GLY A 91 -2.76 -11.93 -0.78
N ILE A 92 -2.96 -10.70 -0.31
CA ILE A 92 -3.19 -10.39 1.09
C ILE A 92 -4.31 -9.36 1.23
N TRP A 93 -5.24 -9.59 2.15
CA TRP A 93 -6.29 -8.64 2.46
C TRP A 93 -6.86 -8.85 3.87
N GLY A 94 -7.40 -7.79 4.45
CA GLY A 94 -8.11 -7.87 5.71
C GLY A 94 -8.60 -6.51 6.19
N LEU A 95 -9.25 -6.52 7.36
CA LEU A 95 -9.90 -5.34 7.94
C LEU A 95 -8.98 -4.51 8.83
N SER A 96 -7.92 -5.11 9.36
CA SER A 96 -6.94 -4.50 10.26
C SER A 96 -5.68 -5.37 10.32
N ALA A 97 -4.57 -4.83 10.84
CA ALA A 97 -3.27 -5.53 10.87
C ALA A 97 -3.28 -6.86 11.65
N ASP A 98 -4.22 -7.03 12.58
CA ASP A 98 -4.46 -8.25 13.36
C ASP A 98 -5.51 -9.19 12.73
N ARG A 99 -6.13 -8.79 11.63
CA ARG A 99 -7.20 -9.55 10.92
C ARG A 99 -6.92 -9.61 9.42
N LEU A 100 -5.72 -10.10 9.06
CA LEU A 100 -5.27 -10.30 7.69
C LEU A 100 -5.37 -11.77 7.26
N PHE A 101 -5.71 -11.99 6.00
CA PHE A 101 -5.68 -13.28 5.32
C PHE A 101 -4.72 -13.19 4.14
N ALA A 102 -3.82 -14.17 4.03
CA ALA A 102 -2.96 -14.35 2.87
C ALA A 102 -3.36 -15.62 2.11
N VAL A 103 -3.37 -15.55 0.78
CA VAL A 103 -3.75 -16.64 -0.12
C VAL A 103 -2.67 -16.86 -1.18
N GLY A 104 -2.55 -18.10 -1.66
CA GLY A 104 -1.42 -18.55 -2.48
C GLY A 104 -1.75 -19.80 -3.26
#